data_AF-A0A6B3EV67-F1
#
_entry.id   AF-A0A6B3EV67-F1
#
_cell.length_a   1.000
_cell.length_b   1.000
_cell.length_c   1.000
_cell.angle_alpha   90.00
_cell.angle_beta   90.00
_cell.angle_gamma   90.00
#
_symmetry.space_group_name_H-M   'P 1'
#
loop_
_entity.id
_entity.type
_entity.pdbx_description
1 polymer ?
#
loop_
_entity_poly.entity_id
_entity_poly.type
_entity_poly.pdbx_seq_one_letter_code
_entity_poly.pdbx_strand_id
1 'polypeptide(L)' 'MTHSAHPAPLRVGNASGFYGDRFSAVREMLSDGPLDVLTGDYLAELTMLILGRDRLRDPAAGYARTFPRQ' A
#
# COMPACT_ATOMS: atom_id res chain seq x y z
N MET A 1 20.02 -32.51 24.24
CA MET A 1 20.14 -31.07 23.94
C MET A 1 18.85 -30.66 23.25
N THR A 2 17.88 -30.14 24.00
CA THR A 2 16.59 -29.71 23.46
C THR A 2 16.72 -28.27 22.99
N HIS A 3 16.79 -28.05 21.68
CA HIS A 3 16.49 -26.72 21.13
C HIS A 3 14.97 -26.60 21.06
N SER A 4 14.40 -25.81 21.96
CA SER A 4 13.10 -25.19 21.70
C SER A 4 13.32 -24.19 20.57
N ALA A 5 13.12 -24.63 19.33
CA ALA A 5 13.14 -23.74 18.19
C ALA A 5 11.86 -22.90 18.26
N HIS A 6 11.96 -21.68 18.78
CA HIS A 6 10.92 -20.69 18.51
C HIS A 6 10.94 -20.42 17.01
N PRO A 7 9.78 -20.50 16.32
CA PRO A 7 9.74 -20.14 14.91
C PRO A 7 10.25 -18.71 14.75
N ALA A 8 11.06 -18.51 13.71
CA ALA A 8 11.54 -17.17 13.37
C ALA A 8 10.34 -16.21 13.18
N PRO A 9 10.45 -14.93 13.58
CA PRO A 9 9.37 -13.97 13.38
C PRO A 9 9.01 -13.83 11.89
N LEU A 10 7.71 -13.89 11.58
CA LEU A 10 7.20 -13.61 10.25
C LEU A 10 7.21 -12.10 10.00
N ARG A 11 7.84 -11.68 8.90
CA ARG A 11 7.99 -10.26 8.52
C ARG A 11 6.95 -9.90 7.48
N VAL A 12 5.96 -9.10 7.90
CA VAL A 12 4.87 -8.63 7.04
C VAL A 12 5.07 -7.14 6.75
N GLY A 13 5.16 -6.78 5.47
CA GLY A 13 5.17 -5.39 5.00
C GLY A 13 3.83 -5.03 4.38
N ASN A 14 3.49 -3.74 4.38
CA ASN A 14 2.27 -3.23 3.77
C ASN A 14 2.58 -2.11 2.76
N ALA A 15 1.93 -2.16 1.61
CA ALA A 15 1.91 -1.07 0.64
C ALA A 15 0.47 -0.59 0.46
N SER A 16 0.20 0.67 0.77
CA SER A 16 -1.09 1.27 0.45
C SER A 16 -1.01 1.88 -0.96
N GLY A 17 -2.12 1.86 -1.70
CA GLY A 17 -2.22 2.45 -3.04
C GLY A 17 -2.75 3.89 -2.95
N PHE A 18 -1.97 4.79 -2.36
CA PHE A 18 -2.34 6.19 -2.14
C PHE A 18 -1.96 7.10 -3.32
N TYR A 19 -2.75 8.18 -3.51
CA TYR A 19 -2.49 9.24 -4.48
C TYR A 19 -1.22 10.04 -4.16
N GLY A 20 -0.07 9.58 -4.66
CA GLY A 20 1.24 10.20 -4.44
C GLY A 20 2.33 9.22 -4.00
N ASP A 21 2.01 7.93 -3.91
CA ASP A 21 3.00 6.92 -3.57
C ASP A 21 4.09 6.75 -4.63
N ARG A 22 5.27 6.32 -4.16
CA ARG A 22 6.39 5.99 -5.03
C ARG A 22 6.13 4.62 -5.67
N PHE A 23 5.96 4.62 -6.98
CA PHE A 23 5.76 3.39 -7.77
C PHE A 23 6.83 2.32 -7.55
N SER A 24 8.09 2.70 -7.27
CA SER A 24 9.18 1.75 -7.05
C SER A 24 9.16 1.08 -5.66
N ALA A 25 8.43 1.62 -4.68
CA ALA A 25 8.50 1.15 -3.29
C ALA A 25 8.12 -0.33 -3.14
N VAL A 26 7.07 -0.79 -3.81
CA VAL A 26 6.66 -2.20 -3.81
C VAL A 26 7.77 -3.09 -4.39
N ARG A 27 8.41 -2.65 -5.48
CA ARG A 27 9.49 -3.41 -6.12
C ARG A 27 10.72 -3.52 -5.21
N GLU A 28 11.09 -2.43 -4.55
CA GLU A 28 12.21 -2.41 -3.60
C GLU A 28 11.93 -3.35 -2.42
N MET A 29 10.71 -3.33 -1.87
CA MET A 29 10.30 -4.23 -0.78
C MET A 29 10.33 -5.71 -1.15
N LEU A 30 10.02 -6.06 -2.41
CA LEU A 30 10.06 -7.43 -2.92
C LEU A 30 11.47 -7.91 -3.30
N SER A 31 12.33 -7.00 -3.76
CA SER A 31 13.65 -7.37 -4.32
C SER A 31 14.74 -7.37 -3.26
N ASP A 32 14.71 -6.38 -2.37
CA ASP A 32 15.82 -6.07 -1.45
C ASP A 32 15.38 -6.03 0.03
N GLY A 33 14.07 -6.15 0.28
CA GLY A 33 13.49 -6.15 1.62
C GLY A 33 13.47 -7.54 2.24
N PRO A 34 13.66 -7.68 3.57
CA PRO A 34 13.64 -8.97 4.23
C PRO A 34 12.21 -9.41 4.57
N LEU A 35 11.24 -9.21 3.67
CA LEU A 35 9.83 -9.51 3.93
C LEU A 35 9.49 -10.94 3.53
N ASP A 36 8.69 -11.61 4.36
CA ASP A 36 8.11 -12.92 4.04
C ASP A 36 6.75 -12.75 3.35
N VAL A 37 6.01 -11.69 3.71
CA VAL A 37 4.69 -11.37 3.18
C VAL A 37 4.63 -9.89 2.86
N LEU A 38 4.09 -9.57 1.68
CA LEU A 38 3.71 -8.22 1.32
C LEU A 38 2.19 -8.16 1.17
N THR A 39 1.55 -7.29 1.93
CA THR A 39 0.13 -6.95 1.81
C THR A 39 -0.02 -5.60 1.14
N GLY A 40 -1.20 -5.32 0.60
CA GLY A 40 -1.52 -3.98 0.18
C GLY A 40 -3.01 -3.73 0.01
N ASP A 41 -3.35 -2.45 0.09
CA ASP A 41 -4.68 -1.93 -0.17
C ASP A 41 -4.67 -1.05 -1.43
N TYR A 42 -5.82 -0.93 -2.08
CA TYR A 42 -6.03 0.03 -3.16
C TYR A 42 -7.11 1.02 -2.71
N LEU A 43 -6.89 2.32 -2.98
CA LEU A 43 -7.69 3.43 -2.42
C LEU A 43 -7.55 3.57 -0.90
N ALA A 44 -6.31 3.77 -0.44
CA ALA A 44 -5.98 4.07 0.95
C ALA A 44 -6.88 5.19 1.54
N GLU A 45 -7.06 5.19 2.85
CA GLU A 45 -7.90 6.17 3.58
C GLU A 45 -7.64 7.62 3.14
N LEU A 46 -6.37 7.99 2.94
CA LEU A 46 -6.00 9.32 2.49
C LEU A 46 -6.45 9.62 1.04
N THR A 47 -6.46 8.63 0.15
CA THR A 47 -7.02 8.77 -1.21
C THR A 47 -8.51 9.05 -1.11
N MET A 48 -9.22 8.27 -0.29
CA MET A 48 -10.66 8.44 -0.09
C MET A 48 -11.00 9.82 0.50
N LEU A 49 -10.19 10.32 1.45
CA LEU A 49 -10.33 11.68 1.98
C LEU A 49 -10.19 12.75 0.89
N ILE A 50 -9.17 12.62 0.01
CA ILE A 50 -8.93 13.56 -1.08
C ILE A 50 -10.10 13.53 -2.09
N LEU A 51 -10.54 12.34 -2.50
CA LEU A 51 -11.66 12.19 -3.42
C LEU A 51 -12.97 12.74 -2.82
N GLY A 52 -13.20 12.50 -1.52
CA GLY A 52 -14.33 13.10 -0.81
C GLY A 52 -14.29 14.62 -0.80
N ARG A 53 -13.11 15.21 -0.57
CA ARG A 53 -12.92 16.67 -0.62
C ARG A 53 -13.14 17.24 -2.02
N ASP A 54 -12.68 16.56 -3.06
CA ASP A 54 -12.91 16.95 -4.44
C ASP A 54 -14.41 16.94 -4.77
N ARG A 55 -15.14 15.91 -4.32
CA ARG A 55 -16.60 15.81 -4.49
C ARG A 55 -17.38 16.93 -3.81
N LEU A 56 -16.94 17.37 -2.63
CA LEU A 56 -17.56 18.47 -1.91
C LEU A 56 -17.37 19.82 -2.62
N ARG A 57 -16.26 19.99 -3.35
CA ARG A 57 -15.99 21.20 -4.14
C ARG A 57 -16.72 21.18 -5.49
N ASP A 58 -16.74 20.03 -6.15
CA ASP A 58 -17.38 19.82 -7.44
C ASP A 58 -18.19 18.51 -7.41
N PRO A 59 -19.53 18.58 -7.46
CA PRO A 59 -20.41 17.41 -7.53
C PRO A 59 -20.27 16.56 -8.80
N ALA A 60 -19.41 16.89 -9.76
CA ALA A 60 -19.03 16.01 -10.86
C ALA A 60 -17.69 15.29 -10.61
N ALA A 61 -16.89 15.76 -9.66
CA ALA A 61 -15.60 15.17 -9.28
C ALA A 61 -15.77 14.00 -8.28
N GLY A 62 -14.66 13.54 -7.69
CA GLY A 62 -14.63 12.51 -6.63
C GLY A 62 -14.25 11.10 -7.08
N TYR A 63 -13.80 10.94 -8.32
CA TYR A 63 -13.26 9.68 -8.84
C TYR A 63 -11.75 9.78 -9.07
N ALA A 64 -11.06 8.65 -8.90
CA ALA A 64 -9.65 8.55 -9.23
C ALA A 64 -9.44 8.85 -10.72
N ARG A 65 -8.65 9.90 -11.01
CA ARG A 65 -8.38 10.38 -12.38
C ARG A 65 -7.28 9.58 -13.08
N THR A 66 -6.46 8.88 -12.30
CA THR A 66 -5.31 8.11 -12.78
C THR A 66 -5.39 6.73 -12.17
N PHE A 67 -5.43 5.70 -13.02
CA PHE A 67 -5.09 4.35 -12.63
C PHE A 67 -3.60 4.12 -12.95
N PRO A 68 -2.85 3.39 -12.10
CA PRO A 68 -1.54 2.90 -12.48
C PRO A 68 -1.65 2.15 -13.80
N ARG A 69 -0.90 2.58 -14.82
CA ARG A 69 -0.69 1.77 -16.03
C ARG A 69 0.56 0.94 -15.75
N GLN A 70 0.41 -0.39 -15.78
CA GLN A 70 1.53 -1.32 -15.67
C GLN A 70 2.36 -1.34 -16.94
#